data_AF-A0AAJ7J3C4-F1
#
_entry.id   AF-A0AAJ7J3C4-F1
#
_cell.length_a   1.000
_cell.length_b   1.000
_cell.length_c   1.000
_cell.angle_alpha   90.00
_cell.angle_beta   90.00
_cell.angle_gamma   90.00
#
_symmetry.space_group_name_H-M   'P 1'
#
loop_
_entity.id
_entity.type
_entity.pdbx_description
1 polymer ?
#
loop_
_entity_poly.entity_id
_entity_poly.type
_entity_poly.pdbx_seq_one_letter_code
_entity_poly.pdbx_strand_id
1 'polypeptide(L)'
;MKGRFPNKLFNVTLTGRALKDISPDILRGIRNPHLHFGMYNTSVSTVPKDVFDNAEWVRNVTVHLHHSDVRTLNNPSNGYKPGVPGKRFLLKLTVAGNYFTCDCDIGWMEDWQRKHRQYQEDRCTTYSEFKNFERDEEDDEFDCWDNGWDDDLRESFCLNKNNMSVLEALKTDLECGWGAADSVQAPHRSLLFFFFFFFVTVIY
;
A
#
# COMPACT_ATOMS: atom_id res chain seq x y z
N MET A 1 13.32 11.40 -12.44
CA MET A 1 14.65 11.52 -13.10
C MET A 1 14.57 11.00 -14.54
N LYS A 2 15.30 11.58 -15.50
CA LYS A 2 15.43 11.02 -16.85
C LYS A 2 16.65 10.11 -16.89
N GLY A 3 16.45 8.80 -16.89
CA GLY A 3 17.55 7.83 -16.92
C GLY A 3 17.13 6.44 -16.46
N ARG A 4 18.04 5.47 -16.61
CA ARG A 4 17.87 4.12 -16.07
C ARG A 4 18.81 3.94 -14.90
N PHE A 5 18.30 3.45 -13.77
CA PHE A 5 19.13 3.06 -12.64
C PHE A 5 19.87 1.75 -12.95
N PRO A 6 21.00 1.45 -12.28
CA PRO A 6 21.67 0.16 -12.38
C PRO A 6 20.72 -1.02 -12.08
N ASN A 7 20.86 -2.15 -12.79
CA ASN A 7 20.00 -3.33 -12.60
C ASN A 7 20.07 -3.91 -11.18
N LYS A 8 21.20 -3.71 -10.49
CA LYS A 8 21.44 -4.20 -9.13
C LYS A 8 20.94 -3.23 -8.04
N LEU A 9 20.46 -2.04 -8.39
CA LEU A 9 19.93 -1.11 -7.38
C LEU A 9 18.58 -1.60 -6.89
N PHE A 10 18.51 -1.99 -5.61
CA PHE A 10 17.28 -2.44 -4.96
C PHE A 10 16.94 -1.65 -3.69
N ASN A 11 17.89 -0.92 -3.09
CA ASN A 11 17.66 -0.15 -1.87
C ASN A 11 17.77 1.36 -2.18
N VAL A 12 16.72 2.10 -1.85
CA VAL A 12 16.64 3.56 -1.96
C VAL A 12 16.16 4.09 -0.62
N THR A 13 17.06 4.73 0.13
CA THR A 13 16.73 5.37 1.41
C THR A 13 16.93 6.87 1.31
N LEU A 14 15.90 7.64 1.66
CA LEU A 14 15.93 9.11 1.68
C LEU A 14 16.05 9.59 3.13
N THR A 15 16.95 10.55 3.36
CA THR A 15 17.18 11.09 4.71
C THR A 15 17.36 12.61 4.69
N GLY A 16 17.06 13.24 5.82
CA GLY A 16 17.35 14.65 6.07
C GLY A 16 16.09 15.51 6.22
N ARG A 17 16.08 16.32 7.28
CA ARG A 17 14.95 17.19 7.66
C ARG A 17 14.66 18.32 6.68
N ALA A 18 15.62 18.66 5.81
CA ALA A 18 15.42 19.65 4.76
C ALA A 18 14.57 19.09 3.59
N LEU A 19 14.42 17.76 3.50
CA LEU A 19 13.56 17.13 2.50
C LEU A 19 12.09 17.30 2.92
N LYS A 20 11.35 18.12 2.18
CA LYS A 20 9.95 18.45 2.45
C LYS A 20 8.97 17.84 1.46
N ASP A 21 9.46 17.45 0.29
CA ASP A 21 8.66 16.90 -0.80
C ASP A 21 9.44 15.80 -1.53
N ILE A 22 8.69 14.91 -2.16
CA ILE A 22 9.23 13.78 -2.94
C ILE A 22 8.67 13.82 -4.36
N SER A 23 9.58 13.79 -5.34
CA SER A 23 9.16 13.78 -6.74
C SER A 23 8.44 12.47 -7.09
N PRO A 24 7.29 12.53 -7.80
CA PRO A 24 6.61 11.34 -8.33
C PRO A 24 7.51 10.43 -9.19
N ASP A 25 8.50 11.02 -9.88
CA ASP A 25 9.42 10.31 -10.78
C ASP A 25 10.72 9.84 -10.08
N ILE A 26 10.79 9.83 -8.74
CA ILE A 26 12.04 9.52 -8.02
C ILE A 26 12.49 8.07 -8.22
N LEU A 27 11.55 7.13 -8.30
CA LEU A 27 11.81 5.71 -8.55
C LEU A 27 11.74 5.34 -10.04
N ARG A 28 11.52 6.32 -10.92
CA ARG A 28 11.43 6.08 -12.35
C ARG A 28 12.74 5.55 -12.90
N GLY A 29 12.66 4.44 -13.64
CA GLY A 29 13.82 3.79 -14.24
C GLY A 29 14.53 2.80 -13.32
N ILE A 30 13.98 2.49 -12.14
CA ILE A 30 14.39 1.33 -11.35
C ILE A 30 14.02 0.07 -12.14
N ARG A 31 14.96 -0.88 -12.19
CA ARG A 31 14.84 -2.11 -12.98
C ARG A 31 14.88 -3.38 -12.13
N ASN A 32 15.24 -3.26 -10.86
CA ASN A 32 15.25 -4.42 -9.98
C ASN A 32 13.81 -4.79 -9.61
N PRO A 33 13.43 -6.07 -9.69
CA PRO A 33 12.09 -6.50 -9.29
C PRO A 33 11.85 -6.38 -7.78
N HIS A 34 12.90 -6.28 -6.97
CA HIS A 34 12.84 -6.02 -5.54
C HIS A 34 13.23 -4.57 -5.25
N LEU A 35 12.41 -3.88 -4.45
CA LEU A 35 12.66 -2.52 -4.00
C LEU A 35 12.48 -2.43 -2.49
N HIS A 36 13.49 -1.94 -1.81
CA HIS A 36 13.45 -1.47 -0.43
C HIS A 36 13.45 0.05 -0.47
N PHE A 37 12.31 0.64 -0.15
CA PHE A 37 12.13 2.08 -0.08
C PHE A 37 12.12 2.51 1.38
N GLY A 38 13.07 3.36 1.76
CA GLY A 38 13.24 3.84 3.13
C GLY A 38 13.11 5.36 3.21
N MET A 39 12.51 5.85 4.29
CA MET A 39 12.56 7.25 4.69
C MET A 39 12.89 7.34 6.17
N TYR A 40 13.89 8.16 6.48
CA TYR A 40 14.35 8.34 7.84
C TYR A 40 14.69 9.80 8.13
N ASN A 41 14.12 10.35 9.21
CA ASN A 41 14.39 11.71 9.67
C ASN A 41 14.18 12.75 8.54
N THR A 42 13.06 12.63 7.83
CA THR A 42 12.62 13.54 6.76
C THR A 42 11.40 14.32 7.19
N SER A 43 11.20 15.51 6.61
CA SER A 43 10.01 16.35 6.84
C SER A 43 8.99 16.29 5.70
N VAL A 44 9.00 15.18 4.95
CA VAL A 44 8.01 14.90 3.90
C VAL A 44 6.69 14.50 4.54
N SER A 45 5.60 15.19 4.19
CA SER A 45 4.28 14.91 4.74
C SER A 45 3.55 13.78 4.01
N THR A 46 3.76 13.64 2.71
CA THR A 46 2.97 12.73 1.86
C THR A 46 3.88 11.97 0.93
N VAL A 47 3.68 10.65 0.85
CA VAL A 47 4.32 9.80 -0.16
C VAL A 47 3.25 9.45 -1.19
N PRO A 48 3.24 10.12 -2.37
CA PRO A 48 2.18 9.96 -3.35
C PRO A 48 2.26 8.60 -4.05
N LYS A 49 1.11 8.09 -4.48
CA LYS A 49 0.97 6.81 -5.19
C LYS A 49 1.88 6.71 -6.41
N ASP A 50 2.05 7.82 -7.12
CA ASP A 50 2.85 7.92 -8.34
C ASP A 50 4.32 7.52 -8.15
N VAL A 51 4.87 7.70 -6.94
CA VAL A 51 6.23 7.25 -6.60
C VAL A 51 6.38 5.76 -6.93
N PHE A 52 5.38 4.95 -6.57
CA PHE A 52 5.39 3.51 -6.78
C PHE A 52 4.81 3.10 -8.14
N ASP A 53 3.86 3.86 -8.70
CA ASP A 53 3.36 3.59 -10.05
C ASP A 53 4.44 3.76 -11.12
N ASN A 54 5.30 4.76 -10.97
CA ASN A 54 6.42 5.01 -11.88
C ASN A 54 7.58 3.99 -11.73
N ALA A 55 7.50 3.09 -10.76
CA ALA A 55 8.45 1.98 -10.57
C ALA A 55 8.01 0.74 -11.37
N GLU A 56 7.95 0.87 -12.71
CA GLU A 56 7.32 -0.08 -13.64
C GLU A 56 7.82 -1.54 -13.55
N TRP A 57 9.11 -1.74 -13.25
CA TRP A 57 9.76 -3.06 -13.23
C TRP A 57 9.70 -3.74 -11.86
N VAL A 58 9.40 -2.97 -10.81
CA VAL A 58 9.33 -3.49 -9.46
C VAL A 58 8.15 -4.44 -9.37
N ARG A 59 8.30 -5.51 -8.59
CA ARG A 59 7.30 -6.53 -8.31
C ARG A 59 7.08 -6.68 -6.80
N ASN A 60 8.16 -6.57 -6.05
CA ASN A 60 8.22 -6.76 -4.62
C ASN A 60 8.70 -5.46 -3.97
N VAL A 61 7.86 -4.85 -3.15
CA VAL A 61 8.17 -3.59 -2.47
C VAL A 61 8.27 -3.86 -0.98
N THR A 62 9.25 -3.26 -0.32
CA THR A 62 9.31 -3.11 1.13
C THR A 62 9.38 -1.63 1.45
N VAL A 63 8.58 -1.17 2.41
CA VAL A 63 8.54 0.23 2.84
C VAL A 63 8.98 0.34 4.30
N HIS A 64 9.99 1.17 4.54
CA HIS A 64 10.48 1.51 5.86
C HIS A 64 10.31 3.00 6.14
N LEU A 65 9.35 3.36 6.99
CA LEU A 65 9.17 4.72 7.48
C LEU A 65 9.54 4.73 8.96
N HIS A 66 10.58 5.45 9.33
CA HIS A 66 11.01 5.52 10.72
C HIS A 66 11.35 6.96 11.07
N HIS A 67 10.83 7.46 12.19
CA HIS A 67 11.06 8.83 12.65
C HIS A 67 10.90 9.87 11.53
N SER A 68 9.84 9.76 10.73
CA SER A 68 9.57 10.67 9.61
C SER A 68 8.26 11.41 9.84
N ASP A 69 8.12 12.61 9.28
CA ASP A 69 6.89 13.42 9.41
C ASP A 69 5.78 12.99 8.43
N VAL A 70 5.86 11.77 7.91
CA VAL A 70 4.90 11.25 6.92
C VAL A 70 3.54 11.10 7.58
N ARG A 71 2.57 11.86 7.08
CA ARG A 71 1.17 11.87 7.51
C ARG A 71 0.29 10.97 6.65
N THR A 72 0.66 10.82 5.38
CA THR A 72 -0.10 10.02 4.41
C THR A 72 0.85 9.22 3.54
N LEU A 73 0.72 7.89 3.57
CA LEU A 73 1.40 6.96 2.67
C LEU A 73 0.34 6.33 1.76
N ASN A 74 0.34 6.68 0.47
CA ASN A 74 -0.56 6.01 -0.47
C ASN A 74 -0.09 4.59 -0.78
N ASN A 75 -1.03 3.74 -1.22
CA ASN A 75 -0.80 2.32 -1.43
C ASN A 75 0.36 2.03 -2.41
N PRO A 76 1.48 1.43 -1.96
CA PRO A 76 2.58 1.02 -2.84
C PRO A 76 2.26 -0.26 -3.64
N SER A 77 1.24 -1.02 -3.21
CA SER A 77 0.81 -2.28 -3.80
C SER A 77 -0.35 -2.09 -4.78
N ASN A 78 -0.39 -2.92 -5.83
CA ASN A 78 -1.55 -3.01 -6.73
C ASN A 78 -1.94 -4.46 -7.06
N GLY A 79 -1.28 -5.43 -6.41
CA GLY A 79 -1.57 -6.85 -6.50
C GLY A 79 -2.22 -7.38 -5.22
N TYR A 80 -2.87 -8.55 -5.33
CA TYR A 80 -3.47 -9.24 -4.19
C TYR A 80 -2.50 -10.24 -3.52
N LYS A 81 -1.46 -10.68 -4.24
CA LYS A 81 -0.36 -11.51 -3.72
C LYS A 81 0.94 -11.28 -4.52
N PRO A 82 2.10 -11.70 -4.00
CA PRO A 82 3.36 -11.70 -4.76
C PRO A 82 3.31 -12.56 -6.03
N GLY A 83 4.12 -12.21 -7.01
CA GLY A 83 4.29 -12.99 -8.25
C GLY A 83 3.18 -12.83 -9.30
N VAL A 84 2.14 -12.02 -9.04
CA VAL A 84 1.11 -11.74 -10.04
C VAL A 84 1.71 -10.95 -11.23
N PRO A 85 1.58 -11.44 -12.47
CA PRO A 85 2.15 -10.77 -13.64
C PRO A 85 1.65 -9.34 -13.78
N GLY A 86 2.55 -8.40 -14.07
CA GLY A 86 2.19 -6.99 -14.25
C GLY A 86 1.85 -6.24 -12.95
N LYS A 87 1.85 -6.91 -11.78
CA LYS A 87 1.49 -6.31 -10.49
C LYS A 87 2.69 -6.17 -9.56
N ARG A 88 2.48 -5.37 -8.52
CA ARG A 88 3.39 -5.05 -7.42
C ARG A 88 2.72 -5.44 -6.11
N PHE A 89 3.46 -6.08 -5.23
CA PHE A 89 3.00 -6.44 -3.90
C PHE A 89 3.94 -5.88 -2.84
N LEU A 90 3.34 -5.28 -1.81
CA LEU A 90 4.06 -4.83 -0.63
C LEU A 90 4.32 -6.03 0.29
N LEU A 91 5.58 -6.40 0.43
CA LEU A 91 6.02 -7.54 1.25
C LEU A 91 6.18 -7.17 2.72
N LYS A 92 6.63 -5.95 3.03
CA LYS A 92 6.82 -5.52 4.41
C LYS A 92 6.59 -4.02 4.52
N LEU A 93 5.86 -3.63 5.56
CA LEU A 93 5.58 -2.26 5.94
C LEU A 93 6.06 -2.08 7.37
N THR A 94 6.95 -1.12 7.60
CA THR A 94 7.39 -0.73 8.94
C THR A 94 7.13 0.75 9.11
N VAL A 95 6.33 1.08 10.11
CA VAL A 95 5.79 2.43 10.35
C VAL A 95 5.71 2.78 11.82
N ALA A 96 6.30 1.97 12.71
CA ALA A 96 6.39 2.27 14.13
C ALA A 96 6.91 3.71 14.39
N GLY A 97 6.29 4.38 15.36
CA GLY A 97 6.66 5.73 15.78
C GLY A 97 6.27 6.85 14.80
N ASN A 98 5.51 6.57 13.74
CA ASN A 98 4.98 7.60 12.85
C ASN A 98 3.58 8.05 13.27
N TYR A 99 3.20 9.24 12.82
CA TYR A 99 1.96 9.91 13.18
C TYR A 99 1.19 10.29 11.91
N PHE A 100 0.16 9.51 11.59
CA PHE A 100 -0.62 9.62 10.37
C PHE A 100 -1.85 10.52 10.53
N THR A 101 -2.33 11.05 9.40
CA THR A 101 -3.71 11.49 9.27
C THR A 101 -4.54 10.28 8.86
N CYS A 102 -5.39 9.80 9.77
CA CYS A 102 -6.17 8.59 9.56
C CYS A 102 -7.48 8.94 8.84
N ASP A 103 -7.42 8.81 7.52
CA ASP A 103 -8.52 8.91 6.57
C ASP A 103 -8.38 7.79 5.52
N CYS A 104 -9.19 7.84 4.46
CA CYS A 104 -9.19 6.80 3.45
C CYS A 104 -7.94 6.70 2.58
N ASP A 105 -7.02 7.67 2.65
CA ASP A 105 -5.76 7.58 1.92
C ASP A 105 -4.82 6.52 2.53
N ILE A 106 -5.00 6.16 3.81
CA ILE A 106 -4.25 5.09 4.48
C ILE A 106 -5.08 3.82 4.73
N GLY A 107 -6.38 3.81 4.38
CA GLY A 107 -7.27 2.66 4.61
C GLY A 107 -6.85 1.37 3.91
N TRP A 108 -6.06 1.49 2.83
CA TRP A 108 -5.46 0.34 2.14
C TRP A 108 -4.60 -0.54 3.06
N MET A 109 -4.08 0.00 4.17
CA MET A 109 -3.24 -0.75 5.11
C MET A 109 -3.99 -1.92 5.75
N GLU A 110 -5.29 -1.77 6.03
CA GLU A 110 -6.14 -2.85 6.54
C GLU A 110 -6.30 -3.97 5.50
N ASP A 111 -6.62 -3.59 4.27
CA ASP A 111 -6.74 -4.50 3.14
C ASP A 111 -5.44 -5.26 2.86
N TRP A 112 -4.31 -4.55 2.96
CA TRP A 112 -2.99 -5.12 2.84
C TRP A 112 -2.71 -6.12 3.95
N GLN A 113 -2.97 -5.81 5.23
CA GLN A 113 -2.79 -6.76 6.33
C GLN A 113 -3.55 -8.06 6.09
N ARG A 114 -4.81 -7.98 5.64
CA ARG A 114 -5.62 -9.17 5.37
C ARG A 114 -5.02 -10.03 4.26
N LYS A 115 -4.63 -9.42 3.14
CA LYS A 115 -3.98 -10.12 2.02
C LYS A 115 -2.61 -10.68 2.41
N HIS A 116 -1.87 -9.95 3.24
CA HIS A 116 -0.56 -10.35 3.71
C HIS A 116 -0.64 -11.57 4.63
N ARG A 117 -1.59 -11.59 5.58
CA ARG A 117 -1.89 -12.77 6.42
C ARG A 117 -2.24 -14.00 5.59
N GLN A 118 -3.11 -13.86 4.59
CA GLN A 118 -3.45 -14.95 3.66
C GLN A 118 -2.22 -15.48 2.91
N TYR A 119 -1.39 -14.58 2.38
CA TYR A 119 -0.16 -14.97 1.69
C TYR A 119 0.85 -15.67 2.62
N GLN A 120 1.01 -15.18 3.85
CA GLN A 120 1.93 -15.76 4.81
C GLN A 120 1.44 -17.17 5.24
N GLU A 121 0.15 -17.33 5.51
CA GLU A 121 -0.47 -18.63 5.82
C GLU A 121 -0.27 -19.66 4.69
N ASP A 122 -0.48 -19.26 3.43
CA ASP A 122 -0.22 -20.11 2.26
C ASP A 122 1.26 -20.58 2.23
N ARG A 123 2.19 -19.64 2.47
CA ARG A 123 3.64 -19.93 2.48
C ARG A 123 4.04 -20.85 3.62
N CYS A 124 3.48 -20.63 4.79
CA CYS A 124 3.73 -21.41 5.98
C CYS A 124 3.23 -22.85 5.87
N THR A 125 2.02 -23.02 5.32
CA THR A 125 1.44 -24.33 5.03
C THR A 125 2.33 -25.08 4.04
N THR A 126 2.74 -24.41 2.97
CA THR A 126 3.68 -24.97 1.98
C THR A 126 5.01 -25.37 2.65
N TYR A 127 5.56 -24.51 3.52
CA TYR A 127 6.83 -24.77 4.20
C TYR A 127 6.75 -25.97 5.16
N SER A 128 5.68 -26.10 5.94
CA SER A 128 5.50 -27.23 6.86
C SER A 128 5.36 -28.57 6.11
N GLU A 129 4.68 -28.58 4.97
CA GLU A 129 4.61 -29.76 4.09
C GLU A 129 5.99 -30.22 3.60
N PHE A 130 6.89 -29.28 3.28
CA PHE A 130 8.25 -29.59 2.82
C PHE A 130 9.26 -29.84 3.95
N LYS A 131 9.07 -29.25 5.14
CA LYS A 131 9.93 -29.50 6.32
C LYS A 131 9.71 -30.89 6.94
N ASN A 132 8.58 -31.54 6.66
CA ASN A 132 8.34 -32.95 7.03
C ASN A 132 9.29 -33.94 6.32
N PHE A 133 10.14 -33.49 5.39
CA PHE A 133 11.28 -34.24 4.90
C PHE A 133 12.52 -33.82 5.70
N GLU A 134 12.96 -34.68 6.62
CA GLU A 134 14.14 -34.51 7.47
C GLU A 134 15.31 -33.91 6.67
N ARG A 135 15.59 -32.63 6.88
CA ARG A 135 16.83 -31.99 6.46
C ARG A 135 17.36 -31.19 7.63
N ASP A 136 18.57 -31.57 8.02
CA ASP A 136 19.28 -31.04 9.17
C ASP A 136 19.29 -29.51 9.21
N GLU A 137 19.15 -29.03 10.44
CA GLU A 137 18.93 -27.66 10.91
C GLU A 137 20.09 -26.71 10.56
N GLU A 138 19.76 -25.50 10.08
CA GLU A 138 20.48 -24.21 10.28
C GLU A 138 19.84 -23.15 9.37
N ASP A 139 18.61 -22.71 9.66
CA ASP A 139 18.04 -21.46 9.11
C ASP A 139 16.80 -21.08 9.93
N ASP A 140 17.01 -20.71 11.20
CA ASP A 140 16.01 -20.12 12.09
C ASP A 140 15.71 -18.64 11.71
N GLU A 141 15.71 -18.29 10.43
CA GLU A 141 15.40 -16.92 9.96
C GLU A 141 13.95 -16.76 9.49
N PHE A 142 13.19 -17.86 9.32
CA PHE A 142 11.80 -17.80 8.88
C PHE A 142 10.82 -18.23 9.99
N ASP A 143 10.53 -17.31 10.92
CA ASP A 143 9.33 -17.45 11.75
C ASP A 143 8.11 -17.12 10.89
N CYS A 144 7.46 -18.20 10.45
CA CYS A 144 6.21 -18.18 9.72
C CYS A 144 5.16 -17.24 10.36
N TRP A 145 5.19 -17.04 11.68
CA TRP A 145 4.21 -16.29 12.44
C TRP A 145 4.73 -14.96 12.99
N ASP A 146 5.88 -14.45 12.49
CA ASP A 146 6.32 -13.09 12.82
C ASP A 146 5.32 -12.08 12.25
N ASN A 147 4.54 -11.47 13.15
CA ASN A 147 3.52 -10.48 12.83
C ASN A 147 4.00 -9.05 13.08
N GLY A 148 5.31 -8.76 12.99
CA GLY A 148 5.88 -7.46 13.37
C GLY A 148 5.21 -6.23 12.71
N TRP A 149 4.53 -6.40 11.57
CA TRP A 149 3.72 -5.34 10.95
C TRP A 149 2.46 -4.95 11.75
N ASP A 150 1.86 -5.87 12.51
CA ASP A 150 0.74 -5.56 13.40
C ASP A 150 1.22 -4.68 14.57
N ASP A 151 2.43 -4.94 15.07
CA ASP A 151 3.08 -4.13 16.11
C ASP A 151 3.44 -2.74 15.58
N ASP A 152 3.97 -2.64 14.35
CA ASP A 152 4.23 -1.35 13.68
C ASP A 152 2.97 -0.46 13.61
N LEU A 153 1.80 -1.05 13.33
CA LEU A 153 0.54 -0.33 13.25
C LEU A 153 -0.09 -0.03 14.62
N ARG A 154 0.26 -0.80 15.65
CA ARG A 154 -0.06 -0.48 17.06
C ARG A 154 0.78 0.68 17.57
N GLU A 155 2.04 0.76 17.15
CA GLU A 155 3.03 1.76 17.56
C GLU A 155 3.03 3.02 16.68
N SER A 156 2.06 3.14 15.78
CA SER A 156 1.81 4.36 15.00
C SER A 156 0.46 4.96 15.39
N PHE A 157 0.34 6.28 15.27
CA PHE A 157 -0.78 7.02 15.87
C PHE A 157 -1.49 7.95 14.89
N CYS A 158 -2.78 8.19 15.13
CA CYS A 158 -3.63 9.07 14.33
C CYS A 158 -3.73 10.47 14.94
N LEU A 159 -3.20 11.48 14.27
CA LEU A 159 -3.24 12.87 14.73
C LEU A 159 -4.66 13.46 14.77
N ASN A 160 -5.50 13.08 13.80
CA ASN A 160 -6.88 13.56 13.66
C ASN A 160 -7.89 12.73 14.47
N LYS A 161 -7.44 11.75 15.25
CA LYS A 161 -8.29 10.83 16.02
C LYS A 161 -7.77 10.66 17.47
N ASN A 162 -7.48 11.78 18.14
CA ASN A 162 -7.05 11.80 19.55
C ASN A 162 -5.82 10.92 19.87
N ASN A 163 -4.87 10.78 18.94
CA ASN A 163 -3.69 9.90 19.09
C ASN A 163 -4.06 8.43 19.36
N MET A 164 -5.20 7.94 18.89
CA MET A 164 -5.46 6.49 18.85
C MET A 164 -4.46 5.81 17.91
N SER A 165 -4.19 4.53 18.13
CA SER A 165 -3.29 3.79 17.23
C SER A 165 -3.91 3.66 15.83
N VAL A 166 -3.05 3.58 14.81
CA VAL A 166 -3.52 3.36 13.43
C VAL A 166 -4.26 2.03 13.33
N LEU A 167 -3.77 0.98 14.00
CA LEU A 167 -4.45 -0.31 14.01
C LEU A 167 -5.89 -0.20 14.56
N GLU A 168 -6.11 0.57 15.62
CA GLU A 168 -7.44 0.75 16.19
C GLU A 168 -8.33 1.58 15.25
N ALA A 169 -7.80 2.68 14.70
CA ALA A 169 -8.55 3.51 13.77
C ALA A 169 -9.01 2.72 12.54
N LEU A 170 -8.15 1.87 11.97
CA LEU A 170 -8.49 1.00 10.85
C LEU A 170 -9.62 0.02 11.19
N LYS A 171 -9.73 -0.44 12.45
CA LYS A 171 -10.76 -1.41 12.86
C LYS A 171 -12.10 -0.78 13.19
N THR A 172 -12.11 0.41 13.80
CA THR A 172 -13.33 0.99 14.37
C THR A 172 -13.92 2.12 13.54
N ASP A 173 -13.07 2.86 12.83
CA ASP A 173 -13.40 4.21 12.38
C ASP A 173 -13.23 4.41 10.87
N LEU A 174 -12.50 3.52 10.21
CA LEU A 174 -12.06 3.69 8.84
C LEU A 174 -12.80 2.74 7.88
N GLU A 175 -14.11 2.97 7.70
CA GLU A 175 -14.91 2.27 6.67
C GLU A 175 -14.63 2.84 5.28
N CYS A 176 -13.41 2.66 4.80
CA CYS A 176 -13.06 3.06 3.45
C CYS A 176 -13.59 1.98 2.52
N GLY A 177 -14.73 2.30 1.89
CA GLY A 177 -15.44 1.41 0.98
C GLY A 177 -14.48 0.64 0.08
N TRP A 178 -14.72 -0.67 -0.02
CA TRP A 178 -13.81 -1.62 -0.67
C TRP A 178 -13.69 -1.29 -2.16
N GLY A 179 -12.73 -0.43 -2.49
CA GLY A 179 -12.53 0.12 -3.82
C GLY A 179 -12.75 1.62 -3.88
N ALA A 180 -11.67 2.38 -3.72
CA ALA A 180 -11.50 3.57 -4.55
C ALA A 180 -11.31 3.10 -6.00
N ALA A 181 -12.38 2.66 -6.64
CA ALA A 181 -12.51 2.83 -8.08
C ALA A 181 -12.62 4.34 -8.30
N ASP A 182 -11.83 4.87 -9.22
CA ASP A 182 -11.89 6.27 -9.63
C ASP A 182 -13.35 6.72 -9.73
N SER A 183 -13.67 7.85 -9.11
CA SER A 183 -14.96 8.49 -9.31
C SER A 183 -15.10 8.83 -10.79
N VAL A 184 -15.73 7.95 -11.56
CA VAL A 184 -16.26 8.30 -12.88
C VAL A 184 -17.35 9.32 -12.59
N GLN A 185 -17.01 10.60 -12.74
CA GLN A 185 -18.00 11.66 -12.86
C GLN A 185 -18.83 11.35 -14.11
N ALA A 186 -19.94 10.65 -13.92
CA ALA A 186 -20.96 10.51 -14.93
C ALA A 186 -21.48 11.93 -15.23
N PRO A 187 -21.39 12.43 -16.48
CA PRO A 187 -21.95 13.72 -16.81
C PRO A 187 -23.47 13.62 -16.68
N HIS A 188 -24.03 14.50 -15.86
CA HIS A 188 -25.45 14.63 -15.55
C HIS A 188 -26.23 15.17 -16.77
N ARG A 189 -26.23 14.45 -17.90
CA ARG A 189 -27.03 14.78 -19.09
C ARG A 189 -27.45 13.48 -19.77
N SER A 190 -28.45 12.79 -19.24
CA SER A 190 -29.35 11.88 -19.98
C SER A 190 -30.37 11.23 -19.02
N LEU A 191 -31.25 12.03 -18.42
CA LEU A 191 -32.47 11.51 -17.77
C LEU A 191 -33.66 12.42 -18.07
N LEU A 192 -33.95 12.65 -19.35
CA LEU A 192 -35.21 13.23 -19.80
C LEU A 192 -35.54 12.74 -21.21
N PHE A 193 -35.77 11.45 -21.38
CA PHE A 193 -36.44 10.91 -22.57
C PHE A 193 -37.08 9.57 -22.21
N PHE A 194 -38.19 9.56 -21.47
CA PHE A 194 -39.16 8.44 -21.48
C PHE A 194 -40.49 8.78 -20.80
N PHE A 195 -41.05 9.97 -21.05
CA PHE A 195 -42.44 10.27 -20.64
C PHE A 195 -43.13 11.27 -21.59
N PHE A 196 -43.07 11.01 -22.91
CA PHE A 196 -43.87 11.77 -23.88
C PHE A 196 -44.30 10.92 -25.09
N PHE A 197 -44.80 9.71 -24.85
CA PHE A 197 -45.39 8.89 -25.92
C PHE A 197 -46.68 8.15 -25.51
N PHE A 198 -47.38 8.61 -24.48
CA PHE A 198 -48.65 8.00 -24.03
C PHE A 198 -49.86 8.94 -23.94
N PHE A 199 -49.81 10.10 -24.60
CA PHE A 199 -50.94 11.06 -24.62
C PHE A 199 -51.38 11.53 -26.02
N VAL A 200 -51.15 10.75 -27.08
CA VAL A 200 -51.63 11.08 -28.44
C VAL A 200 -52.58 10.01 -29.03
N THR A 201 -53.14 9.12 -28.22
CA THR A 201 -54.16 8.14 -28.72
C THR A 201 -55.48 8.18 -27.95
N VAL A 202 -55.84 9.31 -27.37
CA VAL A 202 -57.24 9.59 -26.95
C VAL A 202 -57.54 11.05 -27.23
N ILE A 203 -58.11 11.34 -28.39
CA ILE A 203 -59.16 12.35 -28.71
C ILE A 203 -59.14 12.60 -30.24
N TYR A 204 -60.28 12.27 -30.85
CA TYR A 204 -60.69 12.33 -32.26
C TYR A 204 -60.19 11.25 -33.21
#